data_AF-A0A359GY31-F1
#
_entry.id   AF-A0A359GY31-F1
#
_cell.length_a   1.000
_cell.length_b   1.000
_cell.length_c   1.000
_cell.angle_alpha   90.00
_cell.angle_beta   90.00
_cell.angle_gamma   90.00
#
_symmetry.space_group_name_H-M   'P 1'
#
loop_
_entity.id
_entity.type
_entity.pdbx_description
1 polymer ?
#
loop_
_entity_poly.entity_id
_entity_poly.type
_entity_poly.pdbx_seq_one_letter_code
_entity_poly.pdbx_strand_id
1 'polypeptide(L)'
;MADVKISELAEVVGVSVKKLLSQIKEAGLTHTKANELISNEDRNALLLFLRRSHGDQEATDASPKKITLKRKTIGTLKAASTHGRGKTVNVEVRKKRTYVKRSTIADEEPTAELETPVAPEEEKALDIATEPMTAEESVSA
;
A
#
# COMPACT_ATOMS: atom_id res chain seq x y z
N MET A 1 4.71 29.28 -22.57
CA MET A 1 5.67 29.96 -21.67
C MET A 1 6.79 30.54 -22.54
N ALA A 2 7.54 31.54 -22.10
CA ALA A 2 8.69 32.03 -22.86
C ALA A 2 9.86 31.03 -22.82
N ASP A 3 10.86 31.18 -23.69
CA ASP A 3 12.09 30.40 -23.65
C ASP A 3 12.98 30.86 -22.50
N VAL A 4 13.54 29.90 -21.75
CA VAL A 4 14.27 30.14 -20.50
C VAL A 4 15.64 29.49 -20.59
N LYS A 5 16.66 30.09 -19.97
CA LYS A 5 18.00 29.49 -19.92
C LYS A 5 18.06 28.33 -18.92
N ILE A 6 18.98 27.39 -19.15
CA ILE A 6 19.19 26.24 -18.26
C ILE A 6 19.58 26.66 -16.85
N SER A 7 20.41 27.70 -16.71
CA SER A 7 20.79 28.27 -15.41
C SER A 7 19.58 28.78 -14.62
N GLU A 8 18.70 29.54 -15.27
CA GLU A 8 17.50 30.11 -14.68
C GLU A 8 16.50 29.01 -14.31
N LEU A 9 16.33 28.01 -15.17
CA LEU A 9 15.47 26.86 -14.89
C LEU A 9 15.97 26.04 -13.69
N ALA A 10 17.29 25.85 -13.57
CA ALA A 10 17.90 25.15 -12.46
C ALA A 10 17.62 25.85 -11.12
N GLU A 11 17.70 27.18 -11.09
CA GLU A 11 17.38 27.99 -9.91
C GLU A 11 15.90 27.89 -9.52
N VAL A 12 14.99 27.96 -10.48
CA VAL A 12 13.53 27.85 -10.24
C VAL A 12 13.14 26.48 -9.69
N VAL A 13 13.73 25.40 -10.20
CA VAL A 13 13.43 24.03 -9.76
C VAL A 13 14.24 23.64 -8.51
N GLY A 14 15.24 24.44 -8.11
CA GLY A 14 16.07 24.20 -6.94
C GLY A 14 17.08 23.05 -7.11
N VAL A 15 17.52 22.80 -8.35
CA VAL A 15 18.45 21.72 -8.69
C VAL A 15 19.75 22.33 -9.19
N SER A 16 20.90 21.69 -8.92
CA SER A 16 22.17 22.19 -9.47
C SER A 16 22.19 22.11 -11.00
N VAL A 17 22.79 23.10 -11.64
CA VAL A 17 22.93 23.17 -13.11
C VAL A 17 23.57 21.89 -13.67
N LYS A 18 24.57 21.35 -12.97
CA LYS A 18 25.22 20.09 -13.35
C LYS A 18 24.27 18.89 -13.37
N LYS A 19 23.37 18.78 -12.39
CA LYS A 19 22.37 17.71 -12.33
C LYS A 19 21.33 17.87 -13.44
N LEU A 20 20.84 19.09 -13.65
CA LEU A 20 19.88 19.37 -14.71
C LEU A 20 20.46 19.04 -16.09
N LEU A 21 21.73 19.39 -16.35
CA LEU A 21 22.42 19.01 -17.60
C LEU A 21 22.58 17.49 -17.75
N SER A 22 22.75 16.73 -16.66
CA SER A 22 22.74 15.26 -16.72
C SER A 22 21.37 14.74 -17.16
N GLN A 23 20.30 15.24 -16.55
CA GLN A 23 18.93 14.83 -16.84
C GLN A 23 18.50 15.18 -18.26
N ILE A 24 18.90 16.35 -18.76
CA ILE A 24 18.67 16.78 -20.14
C ILE A 24 19.34 15.84 -21.14
N LYS A 25 20.58 15.42 -20.86
CA LYS A 25 21.29 14.43 -21.68
C LYS A 25 20.63 13.05 -21.62
N GLU A 26 20.21 12.61 -20.44
CA GLU A 26 19.48 11.36 -20.26
C GLU A 26 18.11 11.36 -20.96
N ALA A 27 17.46 12.53 -21.05
CA ALA A 27 16.24 12.73 -21.81
C ALA A 27 16.46 12.77 -23.33
N GLY A 28 17.70 12.72 -23.81
CA GLY A 28 18.05 12.74 -25.24
C GLY A 28 18.05 14.13 -25.88
N LEU A 29 18.03 15.19 -25.08
CA LEU A 29 18.11 16.57 -25.57
C LEU A 29 19.56 16.97 -25.86
N THR A 30 19.80 17.75 -26.91
CA THR A 30 21.14 18.10 -27.38
C THR A 30 21.78 19.24 -26.59
N HIS A 31 21.09 19.80 -25.61
CA HIS A 31 21.60 20.92 -24.83
C HIS A 31 22.74 20.52 -23.90
N THR A 32 23.85 21.25 -23.96
CA THR A 32 25.08 20.89 -23.23
C THR A 32 25.60 21.98 -22.31
N LYS A 33 25.22 23.24 -22.52
CA LYS A 33 25.75 24.41 -21.79
C LYS A 33 24.68 25.09 -20.95
N ALA A 34 25.10 25.67 -19.82
CA ALA A 34 24.20 26.37 -18.89
C ALA A 34 23.47 27.59 -19.50
N ASN A 35 24.05 28.20 -20.53
CA ASN A 35 23.54 29.42 -21.16
C ASN A 35 22.63 29.16 -22.36
N GLU A 36 22.41 27.90 -22.72
CA GLU A 36 21.52 27.55 -23.84
C GLU A 36 20.06 27.79 -23.46
N LEU A 37 19.26 28.18 -24.45
CA LEU A 37 17.83 28.38 -24.30
C LEU A 37 17.12 27.02 -24.46
N ILE A 38 16.19 26.75 -23.56
CA ILE A 38 15.33 25.57 -23.60
C ILE A 38 13.93 25.97 -24.07
N SER A 39 13.45 25.32 -25.12
CA SER A 39 12.10 25.54 -25.65
C SER A 39 11.02 24.94 -24.73
N ASN A 40 9.75 25.28 -24.95
CA ASN A 40 8.65 24.67 -24.22
C ASN A 40 8.54 23.16 -24.49
N GLU A 41 8.84 22.73 -25.71
CA GLU A 41 8.78 21.33 -26.12
C GLU A 41 9.82 20.49 -25.37
N ASP A 42 11.04 21.01 -25.25
CA ASP A 42 12.13 20.37 -24.51
C ASP A 42 11.82 20.25 -23.01
N ARG A 43 11.15 21.27 -22.42
CA ARG A 43 10.70 21.19 -21.03
C ARG A 43 9.67 20.09 -20.83
N ASN A 44 8.71 19.97 -21.75
CA ASN A 44 7.71 18.92 -21.69
C ASN A 44 8.35 17.54 -21.85
N ALA A 45 9.29 17.37 -22.79
CA ALA A 45 10.03 16.14 -22.97
C ALA A 45 10.82 15.74 -21.70
N LEU A 46 11.51 16.70 -21.07
CA LEU A 46 12.21 16.48 -19.81
C LEU A 46 11.24 16.09 -18.68
N LEU A 47 10.10 16.76 -18.56
CA LEU A 47 9.09 16.44 -17.56
C LEU A 47 8.51 15.03 -17.76
N LEU A 48 8.24 14.63 -19.00
CA LEU A 48 7.78 13.28 -19.34
C LEU A 48 8.84 12.23 -18.97
N PHE A 49 10.11 12.49 -19.27
CA PHE A 49 11.22 11.63 -18.88
C PHE A 49 11.31 11.48 -17.36
N LEU A 50 11.27 12.58 -16.61
CA LEU A 50 11.36 12.56 -15.15
C LEU A 50 10.18 11.83 -14.52
N ARG A 51 8.95 12.07 -15.00
CA ARG A 51 7.75 11.33 -14.57
C ARG A 51 7.92 9.83 -14.85
N ARG A 52 8.48 9.46 -16.00
CA ARG A 52 8.75 8.07 -16.33
C ARG A 52 9.77 7.42 -15.40
N SER A 53 10.90 8.08 -15.18
CA SER A 53 11.98 7.56 -14.35
C SER A 53 11.59 7.44 -12.87
N HIS A 54 10.68 8.29 -12.39
CA HIS A 54 10.19 8.27 -11.01
C HIS A 54 8.92 7.43 -10.79
N GLY A 55 8.49 6.64 -11.78
CA GLY A 55 7.38 5.70 -11.63
C GLY A 55 6.00 6.34 -11.68
N ASP A 56 5.89 7.52 -12.28
CA ASP A 56 4.62 8.21 -12.52
C ASP A 56 3.98 7.83 -13.87
N GLN A 57 4.62 6.96 -14.67
CA GLN A 57 4.01 6.42 -15.89
C GLN A 57 2.69 5.69 -15.65
N GLU A 58 2.47 5.17 -14.45
CA GLU A 58 1.30 4.34 -14.14
C GLU A 58 0.20 5.13 -13.40
N ALA A 59 0.31 6.45 -13.29
CA ALA A 59 -0.82 7.29 -12.87
C ALA A 59 -1.90 7.42 -13.97
N THR A 60 -1.58 7.03 -15.22
CA THR A 60 -2.54 6.93 -16.31
C THR A 60 -3.22 5.57 -16.40
N ASP A 61 -2.67 4.53 -15.75
CA ASP A 61 -3.30 3.22 -15.65
C ASP A 61 -4.29 3.26 -14.47
N ALA A 62 -5.57 3.02 -14.76
CA ALA A 62 -6.73 3.30 -13.89
C ALA A 62 -6.79 2.53 -12.55
N SER A 63 -5.71 1.90 -12.08
CA SER A 63 -5.69 1.22 -10.79
C SER A 63 -4.36 1.41 -10.05
N PRO A 64 -4.40 1.68 -8.73
CA PRO A 64 -3.19 1.94 -7.98
C PRO A 64 -2.36 0.67 -7.78
N LYS A 65 -1.08 0.72 -8.17
CA LYS A 65 -0.19 -0.44 -8.10
C LYS A 65 -0.03 -0.95 -6.65
N LYS A 66 -0.42 -2.21 -6.44
CA LYS A 66 -0.22 -2.91 -5.16
C LYS A 66 1.21 -3.45 -5.10
N ILE A 67 1.98 -3.06 -4.09
CA ILE A 67 3.34 -3.57 -3.83
C ILE A 67 3.32 -4.38 -2.54
N THR A 68 3.62 -5.68 -2.62
CA THR A 68 3.66 -6.54 -1.44
C THR A 68 5.08 -6.66 -0.88
N LEU A 69 5.30 -6.10 0.30
CA LEU A 69 6.57 -6.22 1.02
C LEU A 69 6.56 -7.46 1.90
N LYS A 70 7.48 -8.39 1.63
CA LYS A 70 7.76 -9.54 2.49
C LYS A 70 8.75 -9.12 3.57
N ARG A 71 8.39 -9.28 4.83
CA ARG A 71 9.24 -9.00 5.99
C ARG A 71 9.50 -10.29 6.75
N LYS A 72 10.74 -10.48 7.17
CA LYS A 72 11.19 -11.58 8.04
C LYS A 72 11.55 -10.97 9.39
N THR A 73 10.95 -11.47 10.45
CA THR A 73 11.28 -11.11 11.83
C THR A 73 11.63 -12.38 12.56
N ILE A 74 12.83 -12.45 13.11
CA ILE A 74 13.29 -13.59 13.90
C ILE A 74 13.14 -13.21 15.37
N GLY A 75 12.46 -14.05 16.15
CA GLY A 75 12.32 -13.93 17.60
C GLY A 75 12.84 -15.20 18.29
N THR A 76 13.09 -15.10 19.59
CA THR A 76 13.45 -16.28 20.40
C THR A 76 12.39 -16.46 21.48
N LEU A 77 11.86 -17.67 21.60
CA LEU A 77 10.84 -18.03 22.58
C LEU A 77 11.49 -18.91 23.64
N LYS A 78 11.47 -18.45 24.89
CA LYS A 78 11.92 -19.25 26.04
C LYS A 78 10.73 -20.06 26.54
N ALA A 79 10.78 -21.37 26.35
CA ALA A 79 9.78 -22.30 26.87
C ALA A 79 10.17 -22.76 28.29
N ALA A 80 9.29 -22.53 29.26
CA ALA A 80 9.43 -23.10 30.60
C ALA A 80 9.16 -24.61 30.50
N SER A 81 10.13 -25.42 30.96
CA SER A 81 9.98 -26.88 31.00
C SER A 81 9.75 -27.32 32.45
N THR A 82 8.74 -28.15 32.65
CA THR A 82 8.33 -28.69 33.96
C THR A 82 9.42 -29.53 34.66
N HIS A 83 10.46 -29.98 33.95
CA HIS A 83 11.48 -30.91 34.47
C HIS A 83 12.92 -30.36 34.41
N GLY A 84 13.12 -29.04 34.57
CA GLY A 84 14.38 -28.54 35.15
C GLY A 84 15.20 -27.51 34.35
N ARG A 85 15.35 -27.56 33.02
CA ARG A 85 16.02 -26.46 32.26
C ARG A 85 15.19 -25.98 31.08
N GLY A 86 14.94 -24.68 31.02
CA GLY A 86 14.14 -24.04 29.96
C GLY A 86 14.81 -24.15 28.58
N LYS A 87 14.02 -24.50 27.55
CA LYS A 87 14.48 -24.59 26.16
C LYS A 87 14.24 -23.25 25.45
N THR A 88 15.18 -22.81 24.63
CA THR A 88 15.01 -21.62 23.79
C THR A 88 14.80 -22.06 22.35
N VAL A 89 13.71 -21.60 21.73
CA VAL A 89 13.32 -21.90 20.36
C VAL A 89 13.44 -20.63 19.51
N ASN A 90 14.15 -20.71 18.39
CA ASN A 90 14.19 -19.62 17.42
C ASN A 90 12.95 -19.68 16.53
N VAL A 91 12.15 -18.62 16.53
CA VAL A 91 10.91 -18.52 15.76
C VAL A 91 11.08 -17.46 14.68
N GLU A 92 10.91 -17.84 13.42
CA GLU A 92 10.89 -16.91 12.31
C GLU A 92 9.44 -16.60 11.90
N VAL A 93 9.00 -15.36 12.11
CA VAL A 93 7.72 -14.88 11.61
C VAL A 93 7.93 -14.22 10.25
N ARG A 94 7.27 -14.74 9.23
CA ARG A 94 7.30 -14.20 7.85
C ARG A 94 5.96 -13.52 7.58
N LYS A 95 5.96 -12.19 7.56
CA LYS A 95 4.75 -11.39 7.30
C LYS A 95 4.80 -10.80 5.89
N LYS A 96 3.66 -10.73 5.22
CA LYS A 96 3.48 -9.91 4.01
C LYS A 96 2.67 -8.66 4.38
N ARG A 97 3.12 -7.48 3.97
CA ARG A 97 2.33 -6.23 4.04
C ARG A 97 2.19 -5.68 2.64
N THR A 98 0.97 -5.57 2.16
CA THR A 98 0.67 -5.01 0.84
C THR A 98 0.39 -3.52 0.99
N TYR A 99 1.19 -2.70 0.31
CA TYR A 99 1.01 -1.27 0.24
C TYR A 99 0.40 -0.88 -1.09
N VAL A 100 -0.39 0.19 -1.07
CA VAL A 100 -0.99 0.81 -2.24
C VAL A 100 -0.55 2.28 -2.21
N LYS A 101 -0.23 2.89 -3.37
CA LYS A 101 0.29 4.27 -3.45
C LYS A 101 -0.77 5.26 -2.93
N ARG A 102 -0.67 5.66 -1.65
CA ARG A 102 -1.75 6.36 -0.93
C ARG A 102 -2.08 7.75 -1.48
N SER A 103 -1.20 8.36 -2.27
CA SER A 103 -1.49 9.64 -2.92
C SER A 103 -2.62 9.56 -3.95
N THR A 104 -2.94 8.38 -4.51
CA THR A 104 -4.10 8.20 -5.41
C THR A 104 -5.37 7.75 -4.67
N ILE A 105 -5.26 7.40 -3.38
CA ILE A 105 -6.34 6.89 -2.52
C ILE A 105 -6.68 7.92 -1.42
N ALA A 106 -6.01 9.07 -1.39
CA ALA A 106 -6.37 10.16 -0.50
C ALA A 106 -7.46 11.05 -1.13
N ASP A 107 -7.59 11.01 -2.46
CA ASP A 107 -8.65 11.66 -3.24
C ASP A 107 -9.92 10.78 -3.41
N GLU A 108 -9.83 9.48 -3.06
CA GLU A 108 -10.97 8.57 -2.97
C GLU A 108 -11.04 8.04 -1.53
N GLU A 109 -12.09 8.43 -0.80
CA GLU A 109 -12.30 8.06 0.60
C GLU A 109 -12.12 6.54 0.85
N PRO A 110 -11.58 6.14 2.01
CA PRO A 110 -11.40 4.73 2.31
C PRO A 110 -12.75 4.13 2.71
N THR A 111 -13.41 3.41 1.79
CA THR A 111 -14.40 2.40 2.18
C THR A 111 -13.67 1.29 2.93
N ALA A 112 -13.68 1.43 4.25
CA ALA A 112 -13.27 0.43 5.20
C ALA A 112 -14.27 -0.74 5.16
N GLU A 113 -14.01 -1.72 4.31
CA GLU A 113 -14.58 -3.06 4.51
C GLU A 113 -13.79 -3.75 5.61
N LEU A 114 -14.31 -3.59 6.81
CA LEU A 114 -13.93 -4.29 8.04
C LEU A 114 -14.09 -5.80 7.84
N GLU A 115 -12.97 -6.49 8.04
CA GLU A 115 -12.80 -7.82 8.59
C GLU A 115 -14.07 -8.51 9.13
N THR A 116 -14.52 -9.58 8.45
CA THR A 116 -15.28 -10.66 9.11
C THR A 116 -14.34 -11.84 9.38
N PRO A 117 -13.83 -12.01 10.62
CA PRO A 117 -13.31 -13.29 11.05
C PRO A 117 -14.47 -14.21 11.48
N VAL A 118 -14.40 -15.44 10.96
CA VAL A 118 -15.23 -16.62 11.21
C VAL A 118 -15.45 -16.91 12.71
N ALA A 119 -16.68 -17.23 13.10
CA ALA A 119 -17.00 -17.99 14.32
C ALA A 119 -17.81 -19.25 13.95
N PRO A 120 -17.35 -20.46 14.29
CA PRO A 120 -18.17 -21.67 14.27
C PRO A 120 -18.88 -21.81 15.63
N GLU A 121 -20.21 -21.78 15.64
CA GLU A 121 -21.01 -22.14 16.81
C GLU A 121 -21.56 -23.56 16.63
N GLU A 122 -20.90 -24.51 17.30
CA GLU A 122 -21.48 -25.80 17.68
C GLU A 122 -21.87 -25.75 19.17
N GLU A 123 -23.12 -26.14 19.41
CA GLU A 123 -23.64 -26.81 20.62
C GLU A 123 -23.69 -26.05 21.96
N LYS A 124 -24.91 -25.67 22.36
CA LYS A 124 -25.41 -25.91 23.72
C LYS A 124 -26.93 -25.93 23.81
N ALA A 125 -27.45 -27.14 24.01
CA ALA A 125 -28.48 -27.53 24.97
C ALA A 125 -29.60 -26.52 25.30
N LEU A 126 -30.80 -26.80 24.80
CA LEU A 126 -32.07 -26.47 25.46
C LEU A 126 -32.94 -27.72 25.49
N ASP A 127 -32.65 -28.54 26.49
CA ASP A 127 -33.64 -29.39 27.15
C ASP A 127 -34.58 -28.48 27.97
N ILE A 128 -35.77 -28.99 28.30
CA ILE A 128 -36.86 -28.37 29.07
C ILE A 128 -37.89 -27.58 28.23
N ALA A 129 -38.87 -28.32 27.69
CA ALA A 129 -40.24 -27.82 27.49
C ALA A 129 -41.25 -28.98 27.66
N THR A 130 -41.30 -29.53 28.87
CA THR A 130 -42.51 -30.16 29.39
C THR A 130 -43.37 -29.08 30.02
N GLU A 131 -44.46 -28.68 29.38
CA GLU A 131 -45.69 -28.34 30.10
C GLU A 131 -46.91 -28.68 29.21
N PRO A 132 -47.87 -29.45 29.73
CA PRO A 132 -48.97 -30.03 28.96
C PRO A 132 -50.13 -29.04 28.79
N MET A 133 -50.66 -28.96 27.56
CA MET A 133 -52.00 -28.43 27.31
C MET A 133 -53.04 -29.45 27.81
N THR A 134 -53.75 -29.10 28.88
CA THR A 134 -55.02 -29.70 29.29
C THR A 134 -56.16 -28.70 29.07
N ALA A 135 -57.36 -29.25 28.79
CA ALA A 135 -58.68 -28.61 28.53
C ALA A 135 -58.94 -28.38 27.03
N GLU A 136 -59.95 -28.91 26.35
CA GLU A 136 -61.22 -29.64 26.59
C GLU A 136 -61.47 -30.46 25.29
N GLU A 137 -62.24 -31.55 25.14
CA GLU A 137 -63.64 -31.79 25.49
C GLU A 137 -64.01 -33.23 25.02
N SER A 138 -64.57 -34.06 25.92
CA SER A 138 -65.52 -35.17 25.70
C SER A 138 -65.65 -35.87 27.06
N VAL A 139 -66.82 -35.96 27.68
CA VAL A 139 -67.92 -36.84 27.28
C VAL A 139 -69.24 -36.31 27.87
N SER A 140 -70.25 -36.37 27.00
CA SER A 140 -71.69 -36.16 27.20
C SER A 140 -72.34 -37.17 28.16
N ALA A 141 -73.43 -36.71 28.80
CA ALA A 141 -74.68 -37.40 29.19
C ALA A 141 -74.67 -38.88 29.56
#